data_AF-A0A2K6MWJ7-F1
#
_entry.id   AF-A0A2K6MWJ7-F1
#
_cell.length_a   1.000
_cell.length_b   1.000
_cell.length_c   1.000
_cell.angle_alpha   90.00
_cell.angle_beta   90.00
_cell.angle_gamma   90.00
#
_symmetry.space_group_name_H-M   'P 1'
#
loop_
_entity.id
_entity.type
_entity.pdbx_description
1 polymer ?
#
loop_
_entity_poly.entity_id
_entity_poly.type
_entity_poly.pdbx_seq_one_letter_code
_entity_poly.pdbx_strand_id
1 'polypeptide(L)' 'MRLSKTMKHVSRAYGGSMCAKCVRDRIKRAFLIRTLKAQAQSQKAK' A
#
# COMPACT_ATOMS: atom_id res chain seq x y z
N MET A 1 4.86 -8.47 29.95
CA MET A 1 3.41 -8.68 29.76
C MET A 1 3.16 -9.47 28.48
N ARG A 2 2.47 -10.63 28.55
CA ARG A 2 2.10 -11.43 27.37
C ARG A 2 0.71 -11.02 26.89
N LEU A 3 0.65 -10.38 25.73
CA LEU A 3 -0.58 -9.95 25.04
C LEU A 3 -0.79 -10.81 23.80
N SER A 4 -2.05 -11.17 23.53
CA SER A 4 -2.44 -11.94 22.33
C SER A 4 -2.20 -11.14 21.04
N LYS A 5 -2.16 -11.83 19.90
CA LYS A 5 -1.85 -11.20 18.60
C LYS A 5 -2.94 -10.21 18.16
N THR A 6 -4.20 -10.50 18.47
CA THR A 6 -5.35 -9.64 18.14
C THR A 6 -5.33 -8.31 18.88
N MET A 7 -4.73 -8.25 20.07
CA MET A 7 -4.58 -6.99 20.82
C MET A 7 -3.46 -6.08 20.28
N LYS A 8 -2.56 -6.61 19.44
CA LYS A 8 -1.40 -5.89 18.90
C LYS A 8 -1.54 -5.51 17.43
N HIS A 9 -2.53 -6.06 16.73
CA HIS A 9 -2.66 -5.96 15.28
C HIS A 9 -4.11 -5.73 14.87
N VAL A 10 -4.30 -5.08 13.73
CA VAL A 10 -5.64 -4.80 13.15
C VAL A 10 -5.78 -5.59 11.86
N SER A 11 -6.97 -6.09 11.50
CA SER A 11 -7.14 -7.03 10.36
C SER A 11 -6.75 -6.49 8.98
N ARG A 12 -6.51 -5.18 8.81
CA ARG A 12 -6.07 -4.59 7.53
C ARG A 12 -4.60 -4.87 7.23
N ALA A 13 -4.22 -4.69 5.96
CA ALA A 13 -2.81 -4.69 5.55
C ALA A 13 -1.98 -3.66 6.35
N TYR A 14 -0.78 -4.08 6.76
CA TYR A 14 0.13 -3.31 7.62
C TYR A 14 -0.49 -2.89 8.97
N GLY A 15 -1.46 -3.67 9.48
CA GLY A 15 -2.03 -3.47 10.81
C GLY A 15 -0.95 -3.45 11.90
N GLY A 16 -1.10 -2.62 12.92
CA GLY A 16 -0.12 -2.48 14.00
C GLY A 16 1.23 -1.85 13.60
N SER A 17 1.54 -1.72 12.31
CA SER A 17 2.80 -1.15 11.80
C SER A 17 2.60 0.21 11.12
N MET A 18 1.47 0.43 10.44
CA MET A 18 1.18 1.70 9.75
C MET A 18 -0.20 2.27 10.06
N CYS A 19 -0.27 3.59 10.00
CA CYS A 19 -1.52 4.35 10.12
C CYS A 19 -2.46 4.10 8.93
N ALA A 20 -3.78 4.18 9.15
CA ALA A 20 -4.76 3.92 8.07
C ALA A 20 -4.59 4.88 6.88
N LYS A 21 -4.31 6.16 7.13
CA LYS A 21 -4.04 7.16 6.10
C LYS A 21 -2.80 6.80 5.26
N CYS A 22 -1.73 6.39 5.93
CA CYS A 22 -0.46 5.99 5.34
C CYS A 22 -0.62 4.80 4.37
N VAL A 23 -1.44 3.80 4.76
CA VAL A 23 -1.74 2.64 3.90
C VAL A 23 -2.53 3.06 2.66
N ARG A 24 -3.53 3.93 2.81
CA ARG A 24 -4.31 4.45 1.66
C ARG A 24 -3.43 5.25 0.70
N ASP A 25 -2.58 6.13 1.21
CA ASP A 25 -1.69 6.95 0.39
C ASP A 25 -0.66 6.07 -0.35
N ARG A 26 -0.13 5.04 0.31
CA ARG A 26 0.75 4.04 -0.33
C ARG A 26 0.05 3.30 -1.46
N ILE A 27 -1.20 2.86 -1.26
CA ILE A 27 -1.99 2.16 -2.30
C ILE A 27 -2.22 3.09 -3.49
N LYS A 28 -2.69 4.33 -3.26
CA LYS A 28 -2.91 5.32 -4.32
C LYS A 28 -1.62 5.60 -5.10
N ARG A 29 -0.51 5.85 -4.41
CA ARG A 29 0.80 6.12 -5.02
C ARG A 29 1.28 4.93 -5.85
N ALA A 30 1.20 3.71 -5.33
CA ALA A 30 1.62 2.51 -6.04
C ALA A 30 0.82 2.33 -7.34
N PHE A 31 -0.50 2.54 -7.29
CA PHE A 31 -1.36 2.49 -8.46
C PHE A 31 -0.97 3.53 -9.52
N LEU A 32 -0.85 4.81 -9.12
CA LEU A 32 -0.49 5.90 -10.04
C LEU A 32 0.89 5.69 -10.68
N ILE A 33 1.89 5.26 -9.92
CA ILE A 33 3.22 4.99 -10.47
C ILE A 33 3.18 3.85 -11.48
N ARG A 34 2.45 2.76 -11.17
CA ARG A 34 2.37 1.61 -12.06
C ARG A 34 1.64 1.93 -13.36
N THR A 35 0.55 2.69 -13.28
CA THR A 35 -0.22 3.14 -14.44
C THR A 35 0.60 4.07 -15.35
N LEU A 36 1.27 5.08 -14.78
CA LEU A 36 2.14 5.99 -15.54
C LEU A 36 3.32 5.25 -16.20
N LYS A 37 3.94 4.28 -15.51
CA LYS A 37 5.00 3.45 -16.09
C LYS A 37 4.51 2.63 -17.28
N ALA A 38 3.32 2.02 -17.18
CA ALA A 38 2.73 1.26 -18.28
C ALA A 38 2.40 2.16 -19.49
N GLN A 39 1.86 3.36 -19.25
CA GLN A 39 1.60 4.34 -20.32
C GLN A 39 2.89 4.77 -21.01
N ALA A 40 3.94 5.08 -20.25
CA ALA A 40 5.24 5.46 -20.81
C ALA A 40 5.87 4.33 -21.65
N GLN A 41 5.72 3.07 -21.23
CA GLN A 41 6.17 1.92 -22.02
C GLN A 41 5.38 1.77 -23.32
N SER A 42 4.05 1.94 -23.27
CA SER A 42 3.21 1.92 -24.47
C SER A 42 3.57 3.04 -25.46
N GLN A 43 3.93 4.23 -24.97
CA GLN A 43 4.40 5.33 -25.83
C GLN A 43 5.75 5.03 -26.49
N LYS A 44 6.65 4.29 -25.81
CA LYS A 44 7.94 3.87 -26.37
C LYS A 44 7.84 2.74 -27.40
N ALA A 45 6.73 2.00 -27.39
CA ALA A 45 6.47 0.90 -28.32
C ALA A 45 5.72 1.36 -29.59
N LYS A 46 5.32 2.64 -29.66
CA LYS A 46 4.87 3.30 -30.88
C LYS A 46 6.06 3.91 -31.59
#